data_AF-A0A942LKS4-F1
#
_entry.id   AF-A0A942LKS4-F1
#
_cell.length_a   1.000
_cell.length_b   1.000
_cell.length_c   1.000
_cell.angle_alpha   90.00
_cell.angle_beta   90.00
_cell.angle_gamma   90.00
#
_symmetry.space_group_name_H-M   'P 1'
#
loop_
_entity.id
_entity.type
_entity.pdbx_description
1 polymer ?
#
loop_
_entity_poly.entity_id
_entity_poly.type
_entity_poly.pdbx_seq_one_letter_code
_entity_poly.pdbx_strand_id
1 'polypeptide(L)'
;MSKFQNKYRIETARLTEYDYSQAGAYFITICTQNHNHIFGEIANGIIKLNEFGKIVEKCWFEIPIHFPNVSLDVFVIMPNHIHGIVMINENEDISVETRHAVSLQKRQLGYSQAGSLSVIIGSYKSACSKLINIVRNTPGQSIWQRNYYEHVIRNEKSLSKIRDYIVNNPLNWEFDELNT
;
A
#
# COMPACT_ATOMS: atom_id res chain seq x y z
N MET A 1 29.22 -2.22 2.38
CA MET A 1 28.43 -2.84 1.29
C MET A 1 28.65 -4.35 1.32
N SER A 2 27.70 -5.13 1.85
CA SER A 2 27.84 -6.59 1.97
C SER A 2 27.09 -7.33 0.85
N LYS A 3 27.81 -8.19 0.11
CA LYS A 3 27.24 -9.11 -0.89
C LYS A 3 26.85 -10.41 -0.18
N PHE A 4 25.60 -10.87 -0.34
CA PHE A 4 25.20 -12.24 -0.02
C PHE A 4 24.83 -12.95 -1.34
N GLN A 5 25.52 -14.04 -1.67
CA GLN A 5 25.32 -14.84 -2.90
C GLN A 5 25.39 -14.06 -4.23
N ASN A 6 26.38 -13.16 -4.40
CA ASN A 6 26.66 -12.47 -5.67
C ASN A 6 25.48 -11.72 -6.32
N LYS A 7 24.41 -11.42 -5.58
CA LYS A 7 23.31 -10.57 -6.01
C LYS A 7 23.35 -9.26 -5.24
N TYR A 8 23.21 -8.14 -5.94
CA TYR A 8 22.98 -6.84 -5.33
C TYR A 8 21.67 -6.93 -4.53
N ARG A 9 21.76 -6.79 -3.21
CA ARG A 9 20.58 -6.65 -2.36
C ARG A 9 20.27 -5.16 -2.28
N ILE A 10 19.11 -4.75 -2.80
CA ILE A 10 18.55 -3.43 -2.52
C ILE A 10 18.35 -3.38 -1.00
N GLU A 11 18.99 -2.42 -0.33
CA GLU A 11 18.82 -2.24 1.11
C GLU A 11 17.34 -1.94 1.41
N THR A 12 16.80 -2.60 2.42
CA THR A 12 15.40 -2.42 2.82
C THR A 12 15.27 -1.08 3.53
N ALA A 13 14.39 -0.21 3.05
CA ALA A 13 13.98 1.01 3.77
C ALA A 13 13.18 0.70 5.06
N ARG A 14 12.90 -0.58 5.31
CA ARG A 14 12.27 -1.07 6.54
C ARG A 14 13.13 -0.74 7.75
N LEU A 15 12.47 -0.23 8.78
CA LEU A 15 13.03 -0.15 10.12
C LEU A 15 13.29 -1.57 10.61
N THR A 16 14.57 -1.92 10.73
CA THR A 16 15.01 -3.20 11.27
C THR A 16 14.39 -3.39 12.66
N GLU A 17 13.85 -4.59 12.94
CA GLU A 17 13.18 -4.95 14.20
C GLU A 17 11.80 -4.32 14.45
N TYR A 18 11.24 -3.55 13.51
CA TYR A 18 9.87 -3.03 13.63
C TYR A 18 8.83 -4.06 13.17
N ASP A 19 7.82 -4.31 13.99
CA ASP A 19 6.69 -5.19 13.65
C ASP A 19 5.59 -4.40 12.93
N TYR A 20 5.56 -4.53 11.60
CA TYR A 20 4.59 -3.91 10.70
C TYR A 20 3.19 -4.56 10.76
N SER A 21 2.92 -5.41 11.73
CA SER A 21 1.57 -5.85 12.11
C SER A 21 0.98 -5.07 13.30
N GLN A 22 1.79 -4.23 13.96
CA GLN A 22 1.32 -3.39 15.06
C GLN A 22 0.38 -2.29 14.58
N ALA A 23 -0.52 -1.89 15.47
CA ALA A 23 -1.37 -0.74 15.24
C ALA A 23 -0.54 0.53 15.05
N GLY A 24 -0.96 1.38 14.11
CA GLY A 24 -0.25 2.59 13.75
C GLY A 24 -0.57 3.07 12.34
N ALA A 25 -0.05 4.26 12.02
CA ALA A 25 -0.18 4.88 10.71
C ALA A 25 1.09 4.66 9.87
N TYR A 26 0.90 4.27 8.62
CA TYR A 26 1.97 3.93 7.69
C TYR A 26 1.80 4.73 6.41
N PHE A 27 2.77 5.58 6.11
CA PHE A 27 2.90 6.18 4.78
C PHE A 27 3.48 5.15 3.82
N ILE A 28 2.90 5.02 2.64
CA ILE A 28 3.38 4.11 1.60
C ILE A 28 3.47 4.79 0.24
N THR A 29 4.46 4.36 -0.56
CA THR A 29 4.57 4.69 -1.98
C THR A 29 4.68 3.41 -2.79
N ILE A 30 3.82 3.24 -3.80
CA ILE A 30 3.83 2.06 -4.68
C ILE A 30 4.03 2.52 -6.12
N CYS A 31 5.19 2.19 -6.70
CA CYS A 31 5.54 2.56 -8.06
C CYS A 31 5.15 1.49 -9.08
N THR A 32 4.76 1.95 -10.26
CA THR A 32 4.59 1.12 -11.45
C THR A 32 5.93 0.59 -11.94
N GLN A 33 5.90 -0.55 -12.64
CA GLN A 33 7.08 -1.12 -13.24
C GLN A 33 7.72 -0.10 -14.20
N ASN A 34 9.03 0.13 -14.03
CA ASN A 34 9.82 1.10 -14.81
C ASN A 34 9.26 2.54 -14.79
N HIS A 35 8.46 2.92 -13.78
CA HIS A 35 7.85 4.25 -13.69
C HIS A 35 6.97 4.60 -14.91
N ASN A 36 6.39 3.61 -15.59
CA ASN A 36 5.50 3.84 -16.72
C ASN A 36 4.24 4.61 -16.31
N HIS A 37 3.86 5.63 -17.09
CA HIS A 37 2.70 6.50 -16.84
C HIS A 37 1.38 5.80 -17.23
N ILE A 38 1.02 4.74 -16.50
CA ILE A 38 -0.14 3.89 -16.85
C ILE A 38 -1.44 4.32 -16.17
N PHE A 39 -1.43 5.19 -15.17
CA PHE A 39 -2.65 5.57 -14.43
C PHE A 39 -3.36 6.82 -14.95
N GLY A 40 -2.68 7.62 -15.77
CA GLY A 40 -3.22 8.86 -16.29
C GLY A 40 -2.13 9.88 -16.59
N GLU A 41 -2.54 11.13 -16.69
CA GLU A 41 -1.67 12.28 -16.95
C GLU A 41 -2.01 13.41 -15.98
N ILE A 42 -1.03 14.23 -15.63
CA ILE A 42 -1.26 15.44 -14.84
C ILE A 42 -1.41 16.63 -15.79
N ALA A 43 -2.51 17.36 -15.64
CA ALA A 43 -2.78 18.58 -16.38
C ALA A 43 -3.19 19.68 -15.39
N ASN A 44 -2.48 20.82 -15.42
CA ASN A 44 -2.70 21.95 -14.51
C ASN A 44 -2.69 21.54 -13.01
N GLY A 45 -1.77 20.65 -12.65
CA GLY A 45 -1.62 20.17 -11.27
C GLY A 45 -2.75 19.24 -10.78
N ILE A 46 -3.58 18.73 -11.70
CA ILE A 46 -4.66 17.80 -11.40
C ILE A 46 -4.40 16.48 -12.14
N ILE A 47 -4.52 15.35 -11.44
CA ILE A 47 -4.47 14.03 -12.05
C ILE A 47 -5.75 13.77 -12.86
N LYS A 48 -5.59 13.45 -14.14
CA LYS A 48 -6.65 12.96 -15.02
C LYS A 48 -6.48 11.45 -15.17
N LEU A 49 -7.24 10.71 -14.38
CA LEU A 49 -7.20 9.25 -14.37
C LEU A 49 -7.76 8.65 -15.66
N ASN A 50 -7.04 7.67 -16.20
CA ASN A 50 -7.58 6.76 -17.23
C ASN A 50 -8.33 5.60 -16.57
N GLU A 51 -8.70 4.58 -17.35
CA GLU A 51 -9.38 3.40 -16.83
C GLU A 51 -8.57 2.61 -15.79
N PHE A 52 -7.23 2.54 -15.94
CA PHE A 52 -6.36 1.84 -15.00
C PHE A 52 -6.21 2.62 -13.70
N GLY A 53 -6.09 3.94 -13.76
CA GLY A 53 -6.11 4.81 -12.59
C GLY A 53 -7.39 4.64 -11.76
N LYS A 54 -8.55 4.55 -12.42
CA LYS A 54 -9.85 4.29 -11.75
C LYS A 54 -9.92 2.90 -11.10
N ILE A 55 -9.30 1.88 -11.70
CA ILE A 55 -9.20 0.55 -11.09
C ILE A 55 -8.37 0.61 -9.81
N VAL A 56 -7.23 1.28 -9.86
CA VAL A 56 -6.32 1.48 -8.72
C VAL A 56 -7.03 2.21 -7.58
N GLU A 57 -7.74 3.29 -7.89
CA GLU A 57 -8.55 4.05 -6.92
C GLU A 57 -9.62 3.17 -6.28
N LYS A 58 -10.37 2.42 -7.08
CA LYS A 58 -11.39 1.51 -6.58
C LYS A 58 -10.80 0.47 -5.63
N CYS A 59 -9.72 -0.21 -6.04
CA CYS A 59 -9.07 -1.20 -5.19
C CYS A 59 -8.53 -0.62 -3.88
N TRP A 60 -8.15 0.66 -3.87
CA TRP A 60 -7.68 1.33 -2.66
C TRP A 60 -8.81 1.43 -1.64
N PHE A 61 -9.97 1.94 -2.06
CA PHE A 61 -11.14 2.08 -1.18
C PHE A 61 -11.79 0.74 -0.80
N GLU A 62 -11.47 -0.35 -1.49
CA GLU A 62 -11.89 -1.71 -1.10
C GLU A 62 -10.99 -2.33 0.00
N ILE A 63 -9.85 -1.72 0.34
CA ILE A 63 -8.93 -2.25 1.38
C ILE A 63 -9.67 -2.52 2.72
N PRO A 64 -10.45 -1.58 3.30
CA PRO A 64 -11.16 -1.81 4.57
C PRO A 64 -12.23 -2.90 4.50
N ILE A 65 -12.76 -3.19 3.30
CA ILE A 65 -13.74 -4.28 3.10
C ILE A 65 -13.06 -5.64 3.30
N HIS A 66 -11.82 -5.78 2.84
CA HIS A 66 -11.03 -7.00 2.96
C HIS A 66 -10.25 -7.09 4.28
N PHE A 67 -9.93 -5.95 4.87
CA PHE A 67 -9.19 -5.82 6.12
C PHE A 67 -9.96 -4.88 7.08
N PRO A 68 -10.95 -5.39 7.83
CA PRO A 68 -11.83 -4.55 8.66
C PRO A 68 -11.11 -3.76 9.77
N ASN A 69 -9.92 -4.21 10.16
CA ASN A 69 -9.07 -3.52 11.13
C ASN A 69 -8.20 -2.42 10.50
N VAL A 70 -8.40 -2.11 9.22
CA VAL A 70 -7.66 -1.10 8.48
C VAL A 70 -8.55 0.09 8.18
N SER A 71 -8.03 1.28 8.45
CA SER A 71 -8.60 2.54 8.00
C SER A 71 -7.66 3.21 7.00
N LEU A 72 -8.23 3.99 6.10
CA LEU A 72 -7.47 4.77 5.11
C LEU A 72 -7.55 6.24 5.47
N ASP A 73 -6.48 6.95 5.16
CA ASP A 73 -6.40 8.41 5.26
C ASP A 73 -6.03 8.93 3.86
N VAL A 74 -5.40 10.11 3.73
CA VAL A 74 -5.12 10.72 2.44
C VAL A 74 -4.41 9.76 1.49
N PHE A 75 -4.76 9.89 0.22
CA PHE A 75 -4.32 9.05 -0.87
C PHE A 75 -4.30 9.87 -2.14
N VAL A 76 -3.30 9.64 -2.99
CA VAL A 76 -3.22 10.26 -4.31
C VAL A 76 -2.64 9.28 -5.31
N ILE A 77 -3.17 9.36 -6.53
CA ILE A 77 -2.67 8.64 -7.69
C ILE A 77 -1.90 9.63 -8.55
N MET A 78 -0.69 9.25 -8.89
CA MET A 78 0.17 9.93 -9.85
C MET A 78 0.23 9.10 -11.13
N PRO A 79 0.71 9.63 -12.26
CA PRO A 79 0.76 8.90 -13.53
C PRO A 79 1.41 7.51 -13.42
N ASN A 80 2.44 7.37 -12.59
CA ASN A 80 3.27 6.18 -12.50
C ASN A 80 3.45 5.61 -11.09
N HIS A 81 2.84 6.18 -10.06
CA HIS A 81 2.93 5.70 -8.70
C HIS A 81 1.71 6.17 -7.89
N ILE A 82 1.60 5.68 -6.66
CA ILE A 82 0.61 6.15 -5.71
C ILE A 82 1.28 6.46 -4.38
N HIS A 83 0.68 7.38 -3.64
CA HIS A 83 0.99 7.63 -2.24
C HIS A 83 -0.27 7.46 -1.40
N GLY A 84 -0.12 6.93 -0.19
CA GLY A 84 -1.25 6.88 0.73
C GLY A 84 -0.83 6.63 2.16
N ILE A 85 -1.77 6.86 3.07
CA ILE A 85 -1.63 6.50 4.48
C ILE A 85 -2.60 5.36 4.79
N VAL A 86 -2.06 4.26 5.29
CA VAL A 86 -2.79 3.10 5.79
C VAL A 86 -2.67 3.08 7.31
N MET A 87 -3.79 3.01 8.02
CA MET A 87 -3.83 2.89 9.48
C MET A 87 -4.27 1.49 9.85
N ILE A 88 -3.43 0.76 10.57
CA ILE A 88 -3.79 -0.52 11.18
C ILE A 88 -4.27 -0.21 12.59
N ASN A 89 -5.48 -0.61 12.92
CA ASN A 89 -6.07 -0.41 14.24
C ASN A 89 -5.86 -1.64 15.12
N GLU A 90 -5.82 -1.44 16.43
CA GLU A 90 -5.95 -2.54 17.38
C GLU A 90 -7.36 -3.14 17.22
N ASN A 91 -7.49 -4.46 17.11
CA ASN A 91 -8.81 -5.07 17.26
C ASN A 91 -9.21 -4.94 18.72
N GLU A 92 -10.35 -4.32 18.99
CA GLU A 92 -11.12 -4.65 20.19
C GLU A 92 -11.42 -6.15 20.12
N ASP A 93 -11.10 -6.89 21.19
CA ASP A 93 -11.25 -8.35 21.27
C ASP A 93 -12.55 -8.82 20.63
N ILE A 94 -12.45 -9.51 19.47
CA ILE A 94 -13.60 -10.24 18.92
C ILE A 94 -13.84 -11.43 19.86
N SER A 95 -14.72 -11.25 20.84
CA SER A 95 -15.34 -12.35 21.56
C SER A 95 -16.25 -13.10 20.59
N VAL A 96 -15.67 -13.99 19.79
CA VAL A 96 -16.44 -14.92 18.96
C VAL A 96 -17.05 -15.98 19.89
N GLU A 97 -18.34 -15.84 20.20
CA GLU A 97 -19.15 -16.93 20.75
C GLU A 97 -19.34 -18.01 19.67
N THR A 98 -18.58 -19.10 19.77
CA THR A 98 -18.70 -20.25 18.86
C THR A 98 -19.93 -21.09 19.21
N ARG A 99 -21.00 -21.01 18.40
CA ARG A 99 -22.03 -22.06 18.39
C ARG A 99 -21.60 -23.19 17.45
N HIS A 100 -21.15 -24.26 18.09
CA HIS A 100 -20.99 -25.64 17.60
C HIS A 100 -19.74 -25.99 16.79
N ALA A 101 -19.09 -27.05 17.32
CA ALA A 101 -18.10 -27.95 16.75
C ALA A 101 -16.62 -27.50 16.76
N VAL A 102 -15.88 -28.20 17.63
CA VAL A 102 -14.41 -28.34 17.74
C VAL A 102 -13.68 -27.17 18.40
N SER A 103 -13.43 -27.32 19.70
CA SER A 103 -12.49 -26.50 20.47
C SER A 103 -11.06 -26.74 19.98
N LEU A 104 -10.59 -25.92 19.04
CA LEU A 104 -9.17 -25.73 18.82
C LEU A 104 -8.61 -25.11 20.09
N GLN A 105 -7.63 -25.79 20.71
CA GLN A 105 -6.85 -25.27 21.81
C GLN A 105 -6.45 -23.82 21.51
N LYS A 106 -6.77 -22.91 22.43
CA LYS A 106 -6.35 -21.50 22.44
C LYS A 106 -4.82 -21.44 22.32
N ARG A 107 -4.30 -21.49 21.10
CA ARG A 107 -3.10 -20.72 20.78
C ARG A 107 -3.55 -19.27 20.90
N GLN A 108 -2.89 -18.52 21.77
CA GLN A 108 -2.75 -17.08 21.58
C GLN A 108 -2.28 -16.89 20.14
N LEU A 109 -3.21 -16.72 19.19
CA LEU A 109 -2.89 -16.17 17.89
C LEU A 109 -2.60 -14.70 18.16
N GLY A 110 -1.40 -14.42 18.68
CA GLY A 110 -0.77 -13.14 18.41
C GLY A 110 -0.84 -12.93 16.90
N TYR A 111 -1.26 -11.74 16.49
CA TYR A 111 -1.42 -11.28 15.11
C TYR A 111 -0.34 -11.86 14.19
N SER A 112 -0.59 -13.04 13.64
CA SER A 112 0.40 -13.77 12.87
C SER A 112 0.09 -13.49 11.40
N GLN A 113 0.79 -12.48 10.87
CA GLN A 113 0.94 -12.11 9.47
C GLN A 113 -0.29 -11.63 8.69
N ALA A 114 -1.51 -12.12 8.94
CA ALA A 114 -2.68 -11.89 8.10
C ALA A 114 -3.14 -10.41 8.00
N GLY A 115 -2.87 -9.60 9.03
CA GLY A 115 -3.18 -8.16 9.08
C GLY A 115 -1.96 -7.25 8.90
N SER A 116 -0.79 -7.79 8.55
CA SER A 116 0.42 -6.97 8.38
C SER A 116 0.33 -6.05 7.16
N LEU A 117 1.02 -4.91 7.22
CA LEU A 117 1.09 -3.96 6.10
C LEU A 117 1.52 -4.65 4.79
N SER A 118 2.45 -5.61 4.87
CA SER A 118 2.92 -6.35 3.70
C SER A 118 1.84 -7.22 3.05
N VAL A 119 0.96 -7.84 3.85
CA VAL A 119 -0.16 -8.64 3.33
C VAL A 119 -1.23 -7.74 2.74
N ILE A 120 -1.54 -6.61 3.38
CA ILE A 120 -2.49 -5.62 2.89
C ILE A 120 -2.04 -5.09 1.52
N ILE A 121 -0.79 -4.60 1.43
CA ILE A 121 -0.23 -4.06 0.18
C ILE A 121 -0.09 -5.16 -0.88
N GLY A 122 0.26 -6.38 -0.49
CA GLY A 122 0.32 -7.53 -1.40
C GLY A 122 -1.05 -7.86 -2.03
N SER A 123 -2.10 -7.88 -1.20
CA SER A 123 -3.48 -8.10 -1.64
C SER A 123 -3.94 -6.99 -2.59
N TYR A 124 -3.70 -5.74 -2.22
CA TYR A 124 -3.99 -4.56 -3.04
C TYR A 124 -3.31 -4.63 -4.42
N LYS A 125 -1.99 -4.86 -4.46
CA LYS A 125 -1.23 -4.96 -5.72
C LYS A 125 -1.74 -6.11 -6.59
N SER A 126 -2.11 -7.23 -5.99
CA SER A 126 -2.67 -8.40 -6.67
C SER A 126 -4.02 -8.11 -7.32
N ALA A 127 -4.93 -7.46 -6.58
CA ALA A 127 -6.25 -7.06 -7.08
C ALA A 127 -6.13 -6.12 -8.29
N CYS A 128 -5.34 -5.05 -8.17
CA CYS A 128 -5.09 -4.11 -9.26
C CYS A 128 -4.50 -4.81 -10.49
N SER A 129 -3.46 -5.63 -10.29
CA SER A 129 -2.80 -6.36 -11.38
C SER A 129 -3.78 -7.27 -12.11
N LYS A 130 -4.63 -8.00 -11.37
CA LYS A 130 -5.64 -8.88 -11.97
C LYS A 130 -6.63 -8.11 -12.83
N LEU A 131 -7.22 -7.04 -12.30
CA LEU A 131 -8.22 -6.24 -13.01
C LEU A 131 -7.64 -5.53 -14.23
N ILE A 132 -6.48 -4.89 -14.09
CA ILE A 132 -5.81 -4.21 -15.22
C ILE A 132 -5.40 -5.22 -16.29
N ASN A 133 -4.85 -6.38 -15.91
CA ASN A 133 -4.45 -7.42 -16.86
C ASN A 133 -5.61 -7.96 -17.69
N ILE A 134 -6.82 -8.04 -17.11
CA ILE A 134 -8.04 -8.42 -17.84
C ILE A 134 -8.36 -7.36 -18.91
N VAL A 135 -8.33 -6.07 -18.55
CA VAL A 135 -8.66 -4.98 -19.48
C VAL A 135 -7.62 -4.86 -20.60
N ARG A 136 -6.32 -4.96 -20.30
CA ARG A 136 -5.24 -4.82 -21.29
C ARG A 136 -4.91 -6.12 -22.05
N ASN A 137 -5.58 -7.23 -21.76
CA ASN A 137 -5.30 -8.55 -22.30
C ASN A 137 -3.82 -8.99 -22.18
N THR A 138 -3.19 -8.74 -21.03
CA THR A 138 -1.83 -9.24 -20.74
C THR A 138 -1.77 -9.98 -19.38
N PRO A 139 -2.45 -11.12 -19.26
CA PRO A 139 -2.46 -11.90 -18.04
C PRO A 139 -1.04 -12.26 -17.57
N GLY A 140 -0.78 -12.08 -16.29
CA GLY A 140 0.49 -12.43 -15.65
C GLY A 140 1.60 -11.38 -15.77
N GLN A 141 1.42 -10.32 -16.58
CA GLN A 141 2.38 -9.23 -16.59
C GLN A 141 2.26 -8.38 -15.30
N SER A 142 3.41 -8.09 -14.68
CA SER A 142 3.44 -7.17 -13.54
C SER A 142 3.17 -5.74 -14.00
N ILE A 143 2.39 -4.99 -13.24
CA ILE A 143 2.24 -3.54 -13.40
C ILE A 143 3.05 -2.75 -12.38
N TRP A 144 3.52 -3.41 -11.32
CA TRP A 144 4.19 -2.78 -10.18
C TRP A 144 5.67 -3.14 -10.12
N GLN A 145 6.47 -2.28 -9.53
CA GLN A 145 7.78 -2.69 -9.00
C GLN A 145 7.61 -3.77 -7.93
N ARG A 146 8.65 -4.58 -7.69
CA ARG A 146 8.59 -5.69 -6.73
C ARG A 146 8.27 -5.21 -5.31
N ASN A 147 9.01 -4.19 -4.83
CA ASN A 147 8.85 -3.64 -3.50
C ASN A 147 7.91 -2.43 -3.50
N TYR A 148 7.71 -1.85 -2.33
CA TYR A 148 7.12 -0.54 -2.12
C TYR A 148 7.96 0.19 -1.07
N TYR A 149 7.79 1.50 -0.96
CA TYR A 149 8.36 2.28 0.14
C TYR A 149 7.33 2.37 1.26
N GLU A 150 7.80 2.31 2.50
CA GLU A 150 6.98 2.53 3.68
C GLU A 150 7.70 3.38 4.73
N HIS A 151 6.95 4.18 5.46
CA HIS A 151 7.43 4.96 6.60
C HIS A 151 6.40 4.91 7.74
N VAL A 152 6.87 4.53 8.94
CA VAL A 152 6.03 4.51 10.15
C VAL A 152 5.85 5.95 10.66
N ILE A 153 4.60 6.40 10.75
CA ILE A 153 4.24 7.72 11.23
C ILE A 153 4.07 7.67 12.75
N ARG A 154 4.92 8.40 13.48
CA ARG A 154 5.07 8.24 14.94
C ARG A 154 4.37 9.33 15.77
N ASN A 155 3.91 10.41 15.15
CA ASN A 155 3.25 11.51 15.84
C ASN A 155 2.41 12.38 14.90
N GLU A 156 1.48 13.15 15.48
CA GLU A 156 0.57 14.05 14.79
C GLU A 156 1.27 15.08 13.89
N LYS A 157 2.41 15.64 14.33
CA LYS A 157 3.15 16.62 13.53
C LYS A 157 3.70 16.00 12.24
N SER A 158 4.22 14.78 12.32
CA SER A 158 4.66 14.02 11.14
C SER A 158 3.48 13.63 10.26
N LEU A 159 2.35 13.24 10.86
CA LEU A 159 1.14 12.88 10.15
C LEU A 159 0.62 14.06 9.32
N SER A 160 0.48 15.25 9.93
CA SER A 160 0.06 16.46 9.22
C SER A 160 0.96 16.79 8.04
N LYS A 161 2.28 16.75 8.23
CA LYS A 161 3.24 17.04 7.15
C LYS A 161 3.13 16.05 5.99
N ILE A 162 2.97 14.76 6.29
CA ILE A 162 2.80 13.73 5.26
C ILE A 162 1.47 13.92 4.55
N ARG A 163 0.39 14.29 5.27
CA ARG A 163 -0.89 14.62 4.65
C ARG A 163 -0.75 15.77 3.64
N ASP A 164 -0.10 16.85 4.07
CA ASP A 164 0.16 18.01 3.21
C ASP A 164 1.00 17.63 1.98
N TYR A 165 2.05 16.82 2.18
CA TYR A 165 2.87 16.33 1.06
C TYR A 165 2.04 15.55 0.04
N ILE A 166 1.22 14.58 0.49
CA ILE A 166 0.41 13.73 -0.39
C ILE A 166 -0.60 14.57 -1.17
N VAL A 167 -1.35 15.45 -0.49
CA VAL A 167 -2.39 16.28 -1.14
C VAL A 167 -1.79 17.23 -2.17
N ASN A 168 -0.60 17.77 -1.92
CA ASN A 168 0.06 18.70 -2.84
C ASN A 168 0.91 18.00 -3.90
N ASN A 169 1.01 16.67 -3.90
CA ASN A 169 1.89 15.95 -4.82
C ASN A 169 1.50 16.14 -6.31
N PRO A 170 0.22 16.11 -6.71
CA PRO A 170 -0.18 16.42 -8.09
C PRO A 170 0.23 17.82 -8.57
N LEU A 171 0.16 18.82 -7.67
CA LEU A 171 0.59 20.18 -7.97
C LEU A 171 2.11 20.28 -8.17
N ASN A 172 2.88 19.42 -7.50
CA ASN A 172 4.34 19.41 -7.52
C ASN A 172 4.93 18.38 -8.49
N TRP A 173 4.12 17.80 -9.39
CA TRP A 173 4.55 16.70 -10.27
C TRP A 173 5.78 16.99 -11.11
N GLU A 174 5.93 18.23 -11.61
CA GLU A 174 7.09 18.64 -12.41
C GLU A 174 8.42 18.56 -11.62
N PHE A 175 8.35 18.56 -10.30
CA PHE A 175 9.50 18.50 -9.39
C PHE A 175 9.59 17.17 -8.64
N ASP A 176 8.74 16.21 -8.95
CA ASP A 176 8.69 14.91 -8.28
C ASP A 176 9.89 14.04 -8.69
N GLU A 177 10.60 13.47 -7.71
CA GLU A 177 11.77 12.61 -7.96
C GLU A 177 11.43 11.30 -8.69
N LEU A 178 10.16 10.88 -8.65
CA LEU A 178 9.64 9.70 -9.33
C LEU A 178 9.09 10.03 -10.73
N ASN A 179 9.10 11.31 -11.13
CA ASN A 179 8.78 11.73 -12.49
C ASN A 179 10.01 11.50 -13.41
N THR A 180 10.20 10.25 -13.83
CA THR A 180 11.35 9.79 -14.62
C THR A 180 10.93 9.01 -15.85
#